data_AF-A0A1B7MDC5-F1
#
_entry.id   AF-A0A1B7MDC5-F1
#
_cell.length_a   1.000
_cell.length_b   1.000
_cell.length_c   1.000
_cell.angle_alpha   90.00
_cell.angle_beta   90.00
_cell.angle_gamma   90.00
#
_symmetry.space_group_name_H-M   'P 1'
#
loop_
_entity.id
_entity.type
_entity.pdbx_description
1 polymer ?
#
loop_
_entity_poly.entity_id
_entity_poly.type
_entity_poly.pdbx_seq_one_letter_code
_entity_poly.pdbx_strand_id
1 'polypeptide(L)'
;MAIASCVSLALQWGTAGAAMIVVYFTPTTRIGCRSLSYLLYGGISTLIWMMLLTSSILAHYSALHRTSLSARIALAFSHLLRRTGKLLAIVNSIWLVTLCIFQYSSFYDTCFCNSSVISRGKAAYAVIIESTAQAAQVRAAWTGTLVLASTSALIFIGIVNLLLDTLPS
;
A
#
# COMPACT_ATOMS: atom_id res chain seq x y z
N MET A 1 -12.63 0.35 16.56
CA MET A 1 -11.42 -0.31 16.02
C MET A 1 -11.54 -0.60 14.52
N ALA A 2 -12.49 -1.43 14.06
CA ALA A 2 -12.58 -1.80 12.64
C ALA A 2 -12.76 -0.63 11.66
N ILE A 3 -13.64 0.34 11.98
CA ILE A 3 -13.88 1.51 11.11
C ILE A 3 -12.60 2.31 10.89
N ALA A 4 -11.92 2.70 11.98
CA ALA A 4 -10.64 3.42 11.90
C ALA A 4 -9.58 2.61 11.13
N SER A 5 -9.53 1.29 11.31
CA SER A 5 -8.62 0.41 10.56
C SER A 5 -8.96 0.37 9.06
N CYS A 6 -10.23 0.34 8.66
CA CYS A 6 -10.63 0.39 7.26
C CYS A 6 -10.29 1.74 6.60
N VAL A 7 -10.51 2.84 7.34
CA VAL A 7 -10.17 4.19 6.88
C VAL A 7 -8.65 4.33 6.67
N SER A 8 -7.84 3.76 7.56
CA SER A 8 -6.38 3.72 7.38
C SER A 8 -5.94 2.89 6.17
N LEU A 9 -6.62 1.77 5.89
CA LEU A 9 -6.36 0.93 4.72
C LEU A 9 -6.71 1.67 3.42
N ALA A 10 -7.83 2.40 3.43
CA ALA A 10 -8.26 3.23 2.31
C ALA A 10 -7.25 4.34 2.01
N LEU A 11 -6.71 5.02 3.03
CA LEU A 11 -5.64 5.99 2.86
C LEU A 11 -4.37 5.35 2.25
N GLN A 12 -3.99 4.17 2.74
CA GLN A 12 -2.82 3.47 2.26
C GLN A 12 -2.92 3.12 0.76
N TRP A 13 -4.07 2.60 0.31
CA TRP A 13 -4.30 2.35 -1.11
C TRP A 13 -4.55 3.62 -1.92
N GLY A 14 -5.13 4.66 -1.32
CA GLY A 14 -5.28 5.97 -1.95
C GLY A 14 -3.94 6.59 -2.32
N THR A 15 -2.91 6.39 -1.49
CA THR A 15 -1.55 6.90 -1.75
C THR A 15 -0.69 5.93 -2.56
N ALA A 16 -0.60 4.66 -2.16
CA ALA A 16 0.20 3.65 -2.87
C ALA A 16 -0.39 3.30 -4.24
N GLY A 17 -1.72 3.21 -4.34
CA GLY A 17 -2.42 2.99 -5.61
C GLY A 17 -2.29 4.18 -6.56
N ALA A 18 -2.33 5.41 -6.06
CA ALA A 18 -2.06 6.60 -6.87
C ALA A 18 -0.63 6.60 -7.44
N ALA A 19 0.36 6.20 -6.63
CA ALA A 19 1.75 6.02 -7.08
C ALA A 19 1.88 4.87 -8.10
N MET A 20 1.09 3.80 -7.97
CA MET A 20 1.05 2.73 -8.96
C MET A 20 0.44 3.21 -10.29
N ILE A 21 -0.69 3.94 -10.25
CA ILE A 21 -1.41 4.42 -11.44
C ILE A 21 -0.50 5.28 -12.32
N VAL A 22 0.19 6.26 -11.72
CA VAL A 22 1.07 7.16 -12.48
C VAL A 22 2.19 6.40 -13.19
N VAL A 23 2.75 5.37 -12.55
CA VAL A 23 3.81 4.55 -13.14
C VAL A 23 3.27 3.55 -14.17
N TYR A 24 2.07 3.00 -13.95
CA TYR A 24 1.45 2.05 -14.87
C TYR A 24 1.10 2.67 -16.23
N PHE A 25 0.69 3.94 -16.21
CA PHE A 25 0.36 4.73 -17.40
C PHE A 25 1.53 5.55 -17.95
N THR A 26 2.76 5.23 -17.54
CA THR A 26 3.96 5.74 -18.24
C THR A 26 3.97 5.27 -19.70
N PRO A 27 4.73 5.93 -20.59
CA PRO A 27 4.77 5.61 -22.02
C PRO A 27 5.03 4.12 -22.30
N THR A 28 5.80 3.46 -21.44
CA THR A 28 6.03 2.01 -21.44
C THR A 28 5.03 1.29 -20.53
N THR A 29 3.78 1.24 -21.01
CA THR A 29 2.63 0.63 -20.30
C THR A 29 2.93 -0.74 -19.67
N ARG A 30 2.29 -0.97 -18.51
CA ARG A 30 2.28 -2.19 -17.65
C ARG A 30 3.24 -2.13 -16.45
N ILE A 31 3.46 -3.29 -15.81
CA ILE A 31 4.23 -3.41 -14.58
C ILE A 31 5.73 -3.43 -14.92
N GLY A 32 6.42 -2.36 -14.55
CA GLY A 32 7.89 -2.26 -14.49
C GLY A 32 8.42 -2.42 -13.07
N CYS A 33 9.73 -2.19 -12.88
CA CYS A 33 10.40 -2.32 -11.57
C CYS A 33 9.75 -1.43 -10.49
N ARG A 34 9.48 -0.15 -10.80
CA ARG A 34 8.90 0.82 -9.86
C ARG A 34 7.49 0.45 -9.43
N SER A 35 6.61 0.17 -10.39
CA SER A 35 5.22 -0.23 -10.10
C SER A 35 5.14 -1.56 -9.37
N LEU A 36 6.03 -2.53 -9.68
CA LEU A 36 6.08 -3.80 -8.96
C LEU A 36 6.45 -3.57 -7.49
N SER A 37 7.46 -2.74 -7.25
CA SER A 37 7.88 -2.36 -5.90
C SER A 37 6.77 -1.72 -5.07
N TYR A 38 5.98 -0.80 -5.66
CA TYR A 38 4.81 -0.22 -4.99
C TYR A 38 3.72 -1.26 -4.72
N LEU A 39 3.48 -2.18 -5.65
CA LEU A 39 2.49 -3.25 -5.51
C LEU A 39 2.90 -4.24 -4.42
N LEU A 40 4.20 -4.59 -4.33
CA LEU A 40 4.74 -5.41 -3.25
C LEU A 40 4.58 -4.73 -1.90
N TYR A 41 4.94 -3.46 -1.80
CA TYR A 41 4.75 -2.68 -0.57
C TYR A 41 3.27 -2.65 -0.15
N GLY A 42 2.37 -2.32 -1.07
CA GLY A 42 0.93 -2.25 -0.81
C GLY A 42 0.36 -3.61 -0.41
N GLY A 43 0.70 -4.67 -1.16
CA GLY A 43 0.27 -6.04 -0.90
C GLY A 43 0.74 -6.55 0.46
N ILE A 44 2.02 -6.41 0.78
CA ILE A 44 2.56 -6.80 2.10
C ILE A 44 1.87 -6.02 3.22
N SER A 45 1.63 -4.72 3.02
CA SER A 45 0.93 -3.90 4.01
C SER A 45 -0.53 -4.31 4.22
N THR A 46 -1.25 -4.73 3.17
CA THR A 46 -2.59 -5.33 3.34
C THR A 46 -2.58 -6.64 4.11
N LEU A 47 -1.57 -7.49 3.87
CA LEU A 47 -1.39 -8.74 4.60
C LEU A 47 -1.14 -8.46 6.08
N ILE A 48 -0.25 -7.52 6.39
CA ILE A 48 0.00 -7.06 7.76
C ILE A 48 -1.29 -6.57 8.41
N TRP A 49 -2.06 -5.74 7.71
CA TRP A 49 -3.35 -5.23 8.21
C TRP A 49 -4.31 -6.37 8.54
N MET A 50 -4.46 -7.37 7.64
CA MET A 50 -5.29 -8.55 7.89
C MET A 50 -4.84 -9.34 9.12
N MET A 51 -3.52 -9.54 9.28
CA MET A 51 -2.96 -10.25 10.43
C MET A 51 -3.24 -9.50 11.74
N LEU A 52 -3.04 -8.17 11.77
CA LEU A 52 -3.26 -7.36 12.97
C LEU A 52 -4.75 -7.19 13.31
N LEU A 53 -5.62 -7.04 12.31
CA LEU A 53 -7.06 -6.97 12.51
C LEU A 53 -7.59 -8.29 13.07
N THR A 54 -7.18 -9.41 12.48
CA THR A 54 -7.54 -10.75 12.97
C THR A 54 -7.03 -10.98 14.40
N SER A 55 -5.78 -10.60 14.68
CA SER A 55 -5.20 -10.65 16.03
C SER A 55 -6.06 -9.89 17.05
N SER A 56 -6.52 -8.68 16.71
CA SER A 56 -7.37 -7.87 17.59
C SER A 56 -8.73 -8.50 17.86
N ILE A 57 -9.38 -9.04 16.82
CA ILE A 57 -10.68 -9.73 16.96
C ILE A 57 -10.52 -10.95 17.86
N LEU A 58 -9.45 -11.72 17.66
CA LEU A 58 -9.19 -12.96 18.38
C LEU A 58 -8.80 -12.70 19.85
N ALA A 59 -8.08 -11.61 20.11
CA ALA A 59 -7.81 -11.14 21.47
C ALA A 59 -9.11 -10.74 22.19
N HIS A 60 -10.00 -9.99 21.52
CA HIS A 60 -11.30 -9.62 22.08
C HIS A 60 -12.18 -10.84 22.37
N TYR A 61 -12.22 -11.81 21.46
CA TYR A 61 -12.91 -13.08 21.67
C TYR A 61 -12.38 -13.82 22.92
N SER A 62 -11.06 -13.91 23.08
CA SER A 62 -10.45 -14.57 24.24
C SER A 62 -10.74 -13.84 25.57
N ALA A 63 -10.86 -12.51 25.53
CA ALA A 63 -11.19 -11.70 26.69
C ALA A 63 -12.62 -11.92 27.18
N LEU A 64 -13.56 -12.22 26.27
CA LEU A 64 -14.95 -12.55 26.56
C LEU A 64 -15.14 -13.99 27.05
N HIS A 65 -14.39 -14.97 26.52
CA HIS A 65 -14.59 -16.41 26.78
C HIS A 65 -13.44 -17.06 27.58
N ARG A 66 -12.96 -16.40 28.64
CA ARG A 66 -11.71 -16.70 29.37
C ARG A 66 -11.54 -18.14 29.87
N THR A 67 -12.63 -18.85 30.13
CA THR A 67 -12.62 -20.20 30.72
C THR A 67 -12.48 -21.32 29.68
N SER A 68 -12.68 -21.03 28.39
CA SER A 68 -12.67 -22.05 27.34
C SER A 68 -11.26 -22.37 26.83
N LEU A 69 -11.02 -23.65 26.47
CA LEU A 69 -9.78 -24.06 25.80
C LEU A 69 -9.60 -23.32 24.46
N SER A 70 -10.69 -23.12 23.73
CA SER A 70 -10.70 -22.38 22.46
C SER A 70 -10.24 -20.92 22.64
N ALA A 71 -10.60 -20.25 23.75
CA ALA A 71 -10.10 -18.91 24.05
C ALA A 71 -8.60 -18.87 24.32
N ARG A 72 -8.03 -19.89 24.97
CA ARG A 72 -6.56 -19.97 25.19
C ARG A 72 -5.80 -20.12 23.88
N ILE A 73 -6.30 -20.99 22.99
CA ILE A 73 -5.72 -21.19 21.65
C ILE A 73 -5.85 -19.90 20.82
N ALA A 74 -7.02 -19.28 20.84
CA ALA A 74 -7.29 -18.00 20.19
C ALA A 74 -6.34 -16.89 20.67
N LEU A 75 -6.07 -16.82 21.98
CA LEU A 75 -5.12 -15.86 22.54
C LEU A 75 -3.68 -16.12 22.08
N ALA A 76 -3.23 -17.39 22.10
CA ALA A 76 -1.90 -17.75 21.62
C ALA A 76 -1.71 -17.40 20.14
N PHE A 77 -2.70 -17.71 19.30
CA PHE A 77 -2.69 -17.38 17.89
C PHE A 77 -2.72 -15.86 17.66
N SER A 78 -3.50 -15.11 18.46
CA SER A 78 -3.51 -13.65 18.43
C SER A 78 -2.12 -13.07 18.69
N HIS A 79 -1.39 -13.59 19.70
CA HIS A 79 -0.03 -13.16 19.98
C HIS A 79 0.95 -13.48 18.85
N LEU A 80 0.83 -14.67 18.25
CA LEU A 80 1.66 -15.06 17.11
C LEU A 80 1.45 -14.12 15.93
N LEU A 81 0.20 -13.91 15.50
CA LEU A 81 -0.16 -12.99 14.41
C LEU A 81 0.33 -11.57 14.68
N ARG A 82 0.25 -11.10 15.93
CA ARG A 82 0.72 -9.77 16.31
C ARG A 82 2.24 -9.65 16.20
N ARG A 83 2.98 -10.67 16.63
CA ARG A 83 4.45 -10.67 16.56
C ARG A 83 4.92 -10.73 15.12
N THR A 84 4.41 -11.67 14.32
CA THR A 84 4.79 -11.82 12.92
C THR A 84 4.36 -10.61 12.09
N GLY A 85 3.15 -10.09 12.31
CA GLY A 85 2.67 -8.88 11.64
C GLY A 85 3.55 -7.65 11.92
N LYS A 86 4.00 -7.46 13.17
CA LYS A 86 4.93 -6.37 13.51
C LYS A 86 6.31 -6.54 12.87
N LEU A 87 6.86 -7.75 12.87
CA LEU A 87 8.14 -8.04 12.22
C LEU A 87 8.05 -7.74 10.71
N LEU A 88 6.98 -8.20 10.07
CA LEU A 88 6.75 -7.93 8.66
C LEU A 88 6.55 -6.44 8.38
N ALA A 89 5.92 -5.69 9.30
CA ALA A 89 5.78 -4.24 9.19
C ALA A 89 7.13 -3.49 9.25
N ILE A 90 8.07 -3.96 10.07
CA ILE A 90 9.43 -3.42 10.12
C ILE A 90 10.12 -3.64 8.77
N VAL A 91 10.09 -4.88 8.27
CA VAL A 91 10.68 -5.23 6.97
C VAL A 91 10.03 -4.43 5.83
N ASN A 92 8.70 -4.30 5.83
CA ASN A 92 7.97 -3.55 4.81
C ASN A 92 8.29 -2.04 4.85
N SER A 93 8.53 -1.49 6.03
CA SER A 93 8.97 -0.09 6.19
C SER A 93 10.38 0.11 5.64
N ILE A 94 11.31 -0.82 5.91
CA ILE A 94 12.67 -0.79 5.34
C ILE A 94 12.61 -0.86 3.82
N TRP A 95 11.74 -1.74 3.27
CA TRP A 95 11.50 -1.83 1.84
C TRP A 95 11.05 -0.49 1.27
N LEU A 96 10.01 0.14 1.84
CA LEU A 96 9.52 1.45 1.39
C LEU A 96 10.61 2.52 1.37
N VAL A 97 11.43 2.61 2.43
CA VAL A 97 12.54 3.58 2.48
C VAL A 97 13.56 3.28 1.37
N THR A 98 13.87 2.01 1.15
CA THR A 98 14.77 1.58 0.07
C THR A 98 14.22 1.97 -1.30
N LEU A 99 12.91 1.82 -1.53
CA LEU A 99 12.25 2.27 -2.76
C LEU A 99 12.43 3.78 -2.99
N CYS A 100 12.26 4.58 -1.94
CA CYS A 100 12.47 6.03 -2.03
C CYS A 100 13.93 6.34 -2.41
N ILE A 101 14.91 5.70 -1.78
CA ILE A 101 16.34 5.90 -2.11
C ILE A 101 16.60 5.54 -3.58
N PHE A 102 16.16 4.37 -4.03
CA PHE A 102 16.36 3.93 -5.42
C PHE A 102 15.67 4.83 -6.45
N GLN A 103 14.53 5.42 -6.08
CA GLN A 103 13.82 6.37 -6.92
C GLN A 103 14.59 7.68 -7.09
N TYR A 104 15.21 8.20 -6.02
CA TYR A 104 16.00 9.44 -6.08
C TYR A 104 17.40 9.25 -6.64
N SER A 105 18.01 8.08 -6.45
CA SER A 105 19.34 7.77 -6.96
C SER A 105 19.36 7.30 -8.42
N SER A 106 18.25 7.44 -9.17
CA SER A 106 18.12 6.97 -10.56
C SER A 106 18.46 5.48 -10.77
N PHE A 107 18.39 4.66 -9.71
CA PHE A 107 18.69 3.23 -9.78
C PHE A 107 17.76 2.50 -10.76
N TYR A 108 16.52 3.00 -10.89
CA TYR A 108 15.53 2.47 -11.82
C TYR A 108 15.68 2.99 -13.26
N ASP A 109 16.57 3.94 -13.55
CA ASP A 109 16.77 4.50 -14.90
C ASP A 109 17.69 3.61 -15.74
N THR A 110 17.31 2.34 -15.88
CA THR A 110 17.99 1.36 -16.73
C THR A 110 17.05 0.90 -17.84
N CYS A 111 17.61 0.42 -18.95
CA CYS A 111 16.81 -0.14 -20.05
C CYS A 111 15.92 -1.30 -19.57
N PHE A 112 16.38 -2.11 -18.62
CA PHE A 112 15.61 -3.21 -18.07
C PHE A 112 14.36 -2.73 -17.33
N CYS A 113 14.50 -1.73 -16.45
CA CYS A 113 13.39 -1.22 -15.68
C CYS A 113 12.45 -0.31 -16.48
N ASN A 114 12.96 0.44 -17.46
CA ASN A 114 12.17 1.35 -18.28
C ASN A 114 11.38 0.64 -19.39
N SER A 115 11.76 -0.58 -19.80
CA SER A 115 11.06 -1.30 -20.88
C SER A 115 9.95 -2.26 -20.40
N SER A 116 9.61 -2.24 -19.12
CA SER A 116 8.56 -3.08 -18.52
C SER A 116 8.74 -4.59 -18.80
N VAL A 117 9.99 -5.05 -18.82
CA VAL A 117 10.39 -6.45 -19.11
C VAL A 117 9.68 -7.44 -18.21
N ILE A 118 9.46 -7.08 -16.95
CA ILE A 118 8.82 -7.94 -15.95
C ILE A 118 7.43 -8.39 -16.42
N SER A 119 6.63 -7.48 -16.97
CA SER A 119 5.26 -7.79 -17.42
C SER A 119 5.16 -8.19 -18.89
N ARG A 120 6.06 -7.68 -19.74
CA ARG A 120 6.01 -7.89 -21.20
C ARG A 120 6.93 -8.98 -21.71
N GLY A 121 7.91 -9.42 -20.92
CA GLY A 121 8.90 -10.42 -21.30
C GLY A 121 9.60 -10.05 -22.61
N LYS A 122 9.50 -10.93 -23.61
CA LYS A 122 10.11 -10.74 -24.94
C LYS A 122 9.50 -9.59 -25.77
N ALA A 123 8.32 -9.09 -25.40
CA ALA A 123 7.63 -7.98 -26.07
C ALA A 123 7.86 -6.62 -25.37
N ALA A 124 8.91 -6.52 -24.57
CA ALA A 124 9.35 -5.30 -23.91
C ALA A 124 9.88 -4.28 -24.94
N TYR A 125 9.62 -2.99 -24.71
CA TYR A 125 10.06 -1.91 -25.58
C TYR A 125 10.33 -0.66 -24.76
N ALA A 126 11.21 0.21 -25.27
CA ALA A 126 11.46 1.53 -24.71
C ALA A 126 10.91 2.58 -25.69
N VAL A 127 10.20 3.57 -25.17
CA VAL A 127 9.72 4.72 -25.96
C VAL A 127 10.78 5.81 -25.92
N ILE A 128 11.30 6.20 -27.09
CA ILE A 128 12.33 7.26 -27.22
C ILE A 128 11.68 8.58 -27.65
N ILE A 129 10.65 8.52 -28.50
CA ILE A 129 9.90 9.67 -28.98
C ILE A 129 8.47 9.56 -28.44
N GLU A 130 8.06 10.52 -27.63
CA GLU A 130 6.73 10.58 -27.04
C GLU A 130 5.73 11.19 -28.02
N SER A 131 4.63 10.48 -28.30
CA SER A 131 3.52 11.02 -29.09
C SER A 131 2.65 11.97 -28.28
N THR A 132 1.97 12.90 -28.95
CA THR A 132 1.02 13.84 -28.29
C THR A 132 -0.10 13.11 -27.54
N ALA A 133 -0.54 11.96 -28.04
CA ALA A 133 -1.53 11.11 -27.38
C ALA A 133 -0.99 10.50 -26.08
N GLN A 134 0.26 10.03 -26.06
CA GLN A 134 0.90 9.50 -24.85
C GLN A 134 1.11 10.60 -23.81
N ALA A 135 1.54 11.78 -24.22
CA ALA A 135 1.69 12.93 -23.32
C ALA A 135 0.35 13.32 -22.67
N ALA A 136 -0.76 13.31 -23.44
CA ALA A 136 -2.10 13.56 -22.91
C ALA A 136 -2.52 12.48 -21.90
N GLN A 137 -2.22 11.21 -22.17
CA GLN A 137 -2.50 10.10 -21.26
C GLN A 137 -1.71 10.21 -19.94
N VAL A 138 -0.42 10.52 -20.01
CA VAL A 138 0.44 10.70 -18.82
C VAL A 138 -0.07 11.88 -17.98
N ARG A 139 -0.46 12.99 -18.61
CA ARG A 139 -1.06 14.14 -17.91
C ARG A 139 -2.36 13.76 -17.21
N ALA A 140 -3.26 13.05 -17.89
CA ALA A 140 -4.52 12.60 -17.30
C ALA A 140 -4.28 11.65 -16.11
N ALA A 141 -3.32 10.71 -16.24
CA ALA A 141 -2.94 9.82 -15.16
C ALA A 141 -2.38 10.59 -13.95
N TRP A 142 -1.53 11.59 -14.18
CA TRP A 142 -1.02 12.49 -13.15
C TRP A 142 -2.13 13.26 -12.43
N THR A 143 -3.09 13.82 -13.17
CA THR A 143 -4.25 14.51 -12.58
C THR A 143 -5.07 13.55 -11.73
N GLY A 144 -5.34 12.34 -12.23
CA GLY A 144 -6.07 11.31 -11.49
C GLY A 144 -5.35 10.90 -10.20
N THR A 145 -4.03 10.70 -10.26
CA THR A 145 -3.17 10.41 -9.11
C THR A 145 -3.23 11.52 -8.06
N LEU A 146 -3.14 12.79 -8.47
CA LEU A 146 -3.22 13.93 -7.57
C LEU A 146 -4.57 13.96 -6.84
N VAL A 147 -5.68 13.84 -7.58
CA VAL A 147 -7.03 13.85 -7.02
C VAL A 147 -7.22 12.69 -6.04
N LEU A 148 -6.80 11.47 -6.39
CA LEU A 148 -6.96 10.28 -5.55
C LEU A 148 -6.16 10.40 -4.24
N ALA A 149 -4.89 10.79 -4.33
CA ALA A 149 -4.02 10.93 -3.17
C ALA A 149 -4.49 12.07 -2.24
N SER A 150 -4.82 13.24 -2.79
CA SER A 150 -5.31 14.37 -2.00
C SER A 150 -6.65 14.08 -1.35
N THR A 151 -7.61 13.51 -2.09
CA THR A 151 -8.95 13.23 -1.56
C THR A 151 -8.90 12.18 -0.46
N SER A 152 -8.12 11.10 -0.64
CA SER A 152 -7.97 10.07 0.40
C SER A 152 -7.33 10.63 1.68
N ALA A 153 -6.34 11.51 1.56
CA ALA A 153 -5.74 12.21 2.70
C ALA A 153 -6.75 13.13 3.41
N LEU A 154 -7.49 13.94 2.67
CA LEU A 154 -8.50 14.85 3.24
C LEU A 154 -9.62 14.09 3.96
N ILE A 155 -10.12 13.00 3.38
CA ILE A 155 -11.13 12.14 4.03
C ILE A 155 -10.57 11.56 5.33
N PHE A 156 -9.34 11.04 5.31
CA PHE A 156 -8.71 10.50 6.51
C PHE A 156 -8.59 11.55 7.62
N ILE A 157 -8.09 12.75 7.28
CA ILE A 157 -7.96 13.86 8.22
C ILE A 157 -9.33 14.27 8.77
N GLY A 158 -10.34 14.41 7.91
CA GLY A 158 -11.69 14.78 8.32
C GLY A 158 -12.29 13.78 9.30
N ILE A 159 -12.14 12.48 9.03
CA ILE A 159 -12.60 11.41 9.93
C ILE A 159 -11.85 11.46 11.26
N VAL A 160 -10.52 11.61 11.26
CA VAL A 160 -9.75 11.70 12.50
C VAL A 160 -10.20 12.88 13.36
N ASN A 161 -10.38 14.06 12.78
CA ASN A 161 -10.86 15.23 13.53
C ASN A 161 -12.26 14.98 14.11
N LEU A 162 -13.18 14.43 13.31
CA LEU A 162 -14.53 14.10 13.80
C LEU A 162 -14.50 13.09 14.96
N LEU A 163 -13.61 12.10 14.92
CA LEU A 163 -13.46 11.18 16.06
C LEU A 163 -12.86 11.87 17.28
N LEU A 164 -11.89 12.77 17.10
CA LEU A 164 -11.28 13.52 18.19
C LEU A 164 -12.28 14.46 18.88
N ASP A 165 -13.14 15.14 18.13
CA ASP A 165 -14.19 16.03 18.66
C ASP A 165 -15.24 15.30 19.50
N THR A 166 -15.41 13.98 19.30
CA THR A 166 -16.37 13.17 20.07
C THR A 166 -15.83 12.67 21.42
N LEU A 167 -14.55 12.89 21.74
CA LEU A 167 -13.99 12.53 23.05
C LEU A 167 -14.30 13.63 24.07
N PRO A 168 -14.92 13.30 25.23
CA PRO A 168 -15.10 14.27 26.30
C PRO A 168 -13.72 14.72 26.83
N SER A 169 -13.57 16.04 27.02
CA SER A 169 -12.37 16.71 27.54
C SER A 169 -11.97 16.24 28.93
#